data_AF-A0A7X0WGZ1-F1
#
_entry.id   AF-A0A7X0WGZ1-F1
#
_cell.length_a   1.000
_cell.length_b   1.000
_cell.length_c   1.000
_cell.angle_alpha   90.00
_cell.angle_beta   90.00
_cell.angle_gamma   90.00
#
_symmetry.space_group_name_H-M   'P 1'
#
loop_
_entity.id
_entity.type
_entity.pdbx_description
1 polymer ?
#
loop_
_entity_poly.entity_id
_entity_poly.type
_entity_poly.pdbx_seq_one_letter_code
_entity_poly.pdbx_strand_id
1 'polypeptide(L)'
;VKDGNDTAEILAAIEKAKQNTSQPTMIEVKTVIGFGAPNAGTSKVHGAPLGDEGILEAKKAYGWNYEEKFFVPEEVTARFKETIGERGEKAEAAWNELFASYKAKYPELAQQLEDSLNNKLPADWDAELPVYDDSKALASRASSGEVINALAAKIPTIFGGSADLAGSNNTTIKT
;
A
#
# COMPACT_ATOMS: atom_id res chain seq x y z
N VAL A 1 -1.13 14.45 -17.11
CA VAL A 1 -0.27 15.58 -16.76
C VAL A 1 0.74 15.77 -17.88
N LYS A 2 0.71 16.91 -18.56
CA LYS A 2 1.54 17.19 -19.75
C LYS A 2 2.94 17.67 -19.36
N ASP A 3 3.07 18.37 -18.25
CA ASP A 3 4.37 18.73 -17.67
C ASP A 3 4.51 18.15 -16.26
N GLY A 4 5.36 17.15 -16.09
CA GLY A 4 5.63 16.53 -14.79
C GLY A 4 6.37 17.41 -13.78
N ASN A 5 6.83 18.60 -14.18
CA ASN A 5 7.34 19.61 -13.27
C ASN A 5 6.26 20.60 -12.80
N ASP A 6 5.06 20.58 -13.39
CA ASP A 6 3.93 21.40 -12.95
C ASP A 6 3.20 20.71 -11.78
N THR A 7 3.57 21.11 -10.57
CA THR A 7 2.98 20.57 -9.33
C THR A 7 1.49 20.91 -9.18
N ALA A 8 1.00 21.98 -9.79
CA ALA A 8 -0.42 22.33 -9.76
C ALA A 8 -1.23 21.44 -10.70
N GLU A 9 -0.70 21.12 -11.89
CA GLU A 9 -1.32 20.16 -12.81
C GLU A 9 -1.40 18.76 -12.18
N ILE A 10 -0.34 18.33 -11.49
CA ILE A 10 -0.31 17.05 -10.76
C ILE A 10 -1.37 17.04 -9.65
N LEU A 11 -1.42 18.10 -8.81
CA LEU A 11 -2.41 18.19 -7.75
C LEU A 11 -3.84 18.14 -8.29
N ALA A 12 -4.13 18.91 -9.35
CA ALA A 12 -5.45 18.91 -9.98
C ALA A 12 -5.84 17.52 -10.53
N ALA A 13 -4.88 16.79 -11.10
CA ALA A 13 -5.11 15.43 -11.58
C ALA A 13 -5.41 14.44 -10.43
N ILE A 14 -4.69 14.55 -9.32
CA ILE A 14 -4.91 13.72 -8.11
C ILE A 14 -6.29 14.01 -7.50
N GLU A 15 -6.67 15.29 -7.37
CA GLU A 15 -7.98 15.66 -6.82
C GLU A 15 -9.12 15.18 -7.71
N LYS A 16 -8.98 15.29 -9.04
CA LYS A 16 -9.93 14.69 -9.98
C LYS A 16 -10.00 13.16 -9.85
N ALA A 17 -8.87 12.49 -9.64
CA ALA A 17 -8.83 11.05 -9.44
C ALA A 17 -9.57 10.61 -8.17
N LYS A 18 -9.39 11.34 -7.05
CA LYS A 18 -10.11 11.06 -5.80
C LYS A 18 -11.64 11.20 -5.93
N GLN A 19 -12.10 12.10 -6.79
CA GLN A 19 -13.53 12.27 -7.07
C GLN A 19 -14.13 11.11 -7.89
N ASN A 20 -13.30 10.34 -8.59
CA ASN A 20 -13.74 9.15 -9.32
C ASN A 20 -13.84 7.93 -8.39
N THR A 21 -14.94 7.81 -7.66
CA THR A 21 -15.15 6.75 -6.67
C THR A 21 -15.62 5.41 -7.26
N SER A 22 -15.85 5.34 -8.58
CA SER A 22 -16.41 4.14 -9.24
C SER A 22 -15.37 3.28 -9.96
N GLN A 23 -14.18 3.82 -10.20
CA GLN A 23 -13.16 3.18 -11.05
C GLN A 23 -11.75 3.50 -10.55
N PRO A 24 -10.78 2.60 -10.78
CA PRO A 24 -9.37 2.94 -10.61
C PRO A 24 -8.98 4.03 -11.62
N THR A 25 -8.04 4.90 -11.24
CA THR A 25 -7.52 5.96 -12.11
C THR A 25 -6.02 5.80 -12.31
N MET A 26 -5.58 5.76 -13.57
CA MET A 26 -4.18 5.87 -13.94
C MET A 26 -3.88 7.30 -14.41
N ILE A 27 -2.94 7.98 -13.75
CA ILE A 27 -2.50 9.32 -14.16
C ILE A 27 -1.18 9.18 -14.90
N GLU A 28 -1.20 9.37 -16.22
CA GLU A 28 0.02 9.47 -17.01
C GLU A 28 0.67 10.85 -16.78
N VAL A 29 1.85 10.84 -16.17
CA VAL A 29 2.68 12.04 -15.93
C VAL A 29 3.87 12.01 -16.86
N LYS A 30 3.91 12.96 -17.80
CA LYS A 30 5.02 13.08 -18.75
C LYS A 30 6.22 13.76 -18.08
N THR A 31 7.34 13.07 -18.00
CA THR A 31 8.57 13.56 -17.37
C THR A 31 9.76 13.42 -18.31
N VAL A 32 10.88 14.06 -17.96
CA VAL A 32 12.18 13.87 -18.61
C VAL A 32 13.08 13.12 -17.63
N ILE A 33 13.53 11.92 -18.00
CA ILE A 33 14.47 11.15 -17.16
C ILE A 33 15.79 11.92 -17.01
N GLY A 34 16.31 12.01 -15.79
CA GLY A 34 17.52 12.79 -15.48
C GLY A 34 17.38 14.28 -15.79
N PHE A 35 16.17 14.85 -15.70
CA PHE A 35 15.92 16.28 -15.88
C PHE A 35 16.98 17.14 -15.19
N GLY A 36 17.56 18.11 -15.90
CA GLY A 36 18.63 18.98 -15.41
C GLY A 36 20.05 18.41 -15.54
N ALA A 37 20.22 17.09 -15.62
CA ALA A 37 21.54 16.47 -15.82
C ALA A 37 21.96 16.44 -17.30
N PRO A 38 23.27 16.23 -17.58
CA PRO A 38 23.73 15.97 -18.93
C PRO A 38 23.11 14.68 -19.48
N ASN A 39 22.75 14.66 -20.77
CA ASN A 39 22.06 13.55 -21.42
C ASN A 39 20.64 13.25 -20.86
N ALA A 40 19.99 14.23 -20.22
CA ALA A 40 18.58 14.15 -19.85
C ALA A 40 17.72 13.70 -21.05
N GLY A 41 16.72 12.86 -20.79
CA GLY A 41 15.85 12.30 -21.83
C GLY A 41 16.44 11.11 -22.59
N THR A 42 17.64 10.63 -22.23
CA THR A 42 18.27 9.46 -22.86
C THR A 42 18.44 8.31 -21.88
N SER A 43 18.73 7.10 -22.38
CA SER A 43 18.99 5.93 -21.53
C SER A 43 20.29 6.01 -20.73
N LYS A 44 21.21 6.94 -21.07
CA LYS A 44 22.51 7.07 -20.41
C LYS A 44 22.40 7.46 -18.93
N VAL A 45 21.33 8.17 -18.55
CA VAL A 45 21.06 8.59 -17.17
C VAL A 45 20.22 7.59 -16.38
N HIS A 46 19.93 6.41 -16.93
CA HIS A 46 19.00 5.46 -16.31
C HIS A 46 19.62 4.68 -15.15
N GLY A 47 20.81 4.09 -15.35
CA GLY A 47 21.38 3.11 -14.43
C GLY A 47 22.84 3.32 -14.05
N ALA A 48 23.43 4.46 -14.46
CA ALA A 48 24.81 4.81 -14.16
C ALA A 48 24.87 6.10 -13.33
N PRO A 49 25.82 6.22 -12.39
CA PRO A 49 26.07 7.50 -11.73
C PRO A 49 26.39 8.60 -12.74
N LEU A 50 25.95 9.83 -12.45
CA LEU A 50 26.22 11.00 -13.30
C LEU A 50 27.70 11.40 -13.33
N GLY A 51 28.50 10.94 -12.35
CA GLY A 51 29.85 11.44 -12.10
C GLY A 51 29.86 12.84 -11.48
N ASP A 52 31.02 13.27 -10.97
CA ASP A 52 31.13 14.56 -10.27
C ASP A 52 30.80 15.75 -11.20
N GLU A 53 31.21 15.70 -12.47
CA GLU A 53 30.89 16.73 -13.47
C GLU A 53 29.37 16.79 -13.76
N GLY A 54 28.73 15.63 -13.96
CA GLY A 54 27.29 15.58 -14.22
C GLY A 54 26.45 16.03 -13.03
N ILE A 55 26.89 15.76 -11.79
CA ILE A 55 26.28 16.29 -10.57
C ILE A 55 26.39 17.81 -10.52
N LEU A 56 27.56 18.37 -10.83
CA LEU A 56 27.78 19.81 -10.84
C LEU A 56 26.89 20.52 -11.88
N GLU A 57 26.77 19.96 -13.08
CA GLU A 57 25.89 20.51 -14.12
C GLU A 57 24.40 20.43 -13.72
N ALA A 58 23.97 19.31 -13.15
CA ALA A 58 22.61 19.17 -12.63
C ALA A 58 22.31 20.20 -11.53
N LYS A 59 23.21 20.37 -10.55
CA LYS A 59 23.08 21.40 -9.51
C LYS A 59 22.92 22.80 -10.11
N LYS A 60 23.73 23.15 -11.11
CA LYS A 60 23.61 24.44 -11.83
C LYS A 60 22.24 24.58 -12.51
N ALA A 61 21.75 23.54 -13.18
CA ALA A 61 20.45 23.56 -13.85
C ALA A 61 19.29 23.78 -12.86
N TYR A 62 19.41 23.29 -11.62
CA TYR A 62 18.42 23.50 -10.57
C TYR A 62 18.54 24.85 -9.85
N GLY A 63 19.59 25.63 -10.13
CA GLY A 63 19.95 26.79 -9.31
C GLY A 63 20.39 26.41 -7.88
N TRP A 64 20.87 25.18 -7.70
CA TRP A 64 21.29 24.65 -6.41
C TRP A 64 22.71 25.11 -6.06
N ASN A 65 22.81 26.06 -5.13
CA ASN A 65 24.06 26.72 -4.78
C ASN A 65 24.79 26.08 -3.58
N TYR A 66 24.24 25.03 -2.97
CA TYR A 66 24.89 24.37 -1.83
C TYR A 66 25.95 23.37 -2.29
N GLU A 67 27.16 23.57 -1.77
CA GLU A 67 28.33 22.77 -2.13
C GLU A 67 28.37 21.43 -1.40
N GLU A 68 27.91 21.38 -0.13
CA GLU A 68 28.00 20.15 0.66
C GLU A 68 27.20 19.01 0.02
N LYS A 69 27.78 17.81 0.06
CA LYS A 69 27.08 16.59 -0.32
C LYS A 69 26.06 16.27 0.78
N PHE A 70 24.88 15.81 0.39
CA PHE A 70 23.77 15.47 1.31
C PHE A 70 23.25 16.66 2.15
N PHE A 71 23.42 17.90 1.66
CA PHE A 71 22.86 19.08 2.31
C PHE A 71 21.33 19.13 2.20
N VAL A 72 20.66 19.43 3.32
CA VAL A 72 19.22 19.68 3.37
C VAL A 72 19.01 21.09 3.95
N PRO A 73 18.50 22.04 3.16
CA PRO A 73 18.19 23.38 3.65
C PRO A 73 17.12 23.34 4.75
N GLU A 74 17.25 24.20 5.76
CA GLU A 74 16.35 24.23 6.91
C GLU A 74 14.89 24.46 6.50
N GLU A 75 14.65 25.28 5.46
CA GLU A 75 13.33 25.55 4.93
C GLU A 75 12.65 24.29 4.36
N VAL A 76 13.43 23.33 3.85
CA VAL A 76 12.90 22.05 3.36
C VAL A 76 12.45 21.21 4.55
N THR A 77 13.29 21.08 5.58
CA THR A 77 12.92 20.35 6.81
C THR A 77 11.70 20.97 7.48
N ALA A 78 11.65 22.29 7.59
CA ALA A 78 10.52 23.02 8.15
C ALA A 78 9.23 22.76 7.35
N ARG A 79 9.32 22.83 6.01
CA ARG A 79 8.16 22.56 5.13
C ARG A 79 7.62 21.14 5.29
N PHE A 80 8.50 20.14 5.38
CA PHE A 80 8.09 18.73 5.58
C PHE A 80 7.47 18.52 6.95
N LYS A 81 8.03 19.13 8.00
CA LYS A 81 7.45 19.09 9.35
C LYS A 81 6.02 19.67 9.36
N GLU A 82 5.84 20.85 8.79
CA GLU A 82 4.54 21.54 8.73
C GLU A 82 3.52 20.76 7.88
N THR A 83 3.88 20.39 6.65
CA THR A 83 2.90 19.90 5.67
C THR A 83 2.65 18.40 5.72
N ILE A 84 3.59 17.62 6.27
CA ILE A 84 3.49 16.16 6.38
C ILE A 84 3.44 15.73 7.85
N GLY A 85 4.41 16.16 8.66
CA GLY A 85 4.50 15.76 10.07
C GLY A 85 3.26 16.16 10.87
N GLU A 86 3.03 17.45 11.02
CA GLU A 86 1.92 17.99 11.83
C GLU A 86 0.55 17.56 11.26
N ARG A 87 0.42 17.52 9.93
CA ARG A 87 -0.80 17.03 9.26
C ARG A 87 -1.06 15.55 9.58
N GLY A 88 -0.02 14.72 9.56
CA GLY A 88 -0.08 13.29 9.87
C GLY A 88 -0.44 13.04 11.33
N GLU A 89 0.26 13.69 12.26
CA GLU A 89 0.00 13.61 13.70
C GLU A 89 -1.46 13.97 14.02
N LYS A 90 -1.97 15.06 13.44
CA LYS A 90 -3.37 15.47 13.63
C LYS A 90 -4.36 14.45 13.07
N ALA A 91 -4.09 13.89 11.90
CA ALA A 91 -4.97 12.90 11.28
C ALA A 91 -5.01 11.60 12.09
N GLU A 92 -3.86 11.15 12.60
CA GLU A 92 -3.75 9.97 13.45
C GLU A 92 -4.42 10.17 14.81
N ALA A 93 -4.22 11.33 15.45
CA ALA A 93 -4.90 11.67 16.69
C ALA A 93 -6.44 11.63 16.52
N ALA A 94 -6.96 12.25 15.45
CA ALA A 94 -8.38 12.21 15.13
C ALA A 94 -8.88 10.79 14.84
N TRP A 95 -8.07 9.96 14.16
CA TRP A 95 -8.41 8.56 13.91
C TRP A 95 -8.45 7.75 15.23
N ASN A 96 -7.52 7.97 16.14
CA ASN A 96 -7.49 7.31 17.45
C ASN A 96 -8.71 7.68 18.30
N GLU A 97 -9.13 8.95 18.30
CA GLU A 97 -10.36 9.39 18.96
C GLU A 97 -11.62 8.75 18.34
N LEU A 98 -11.67 8.70 17.00
CA LEU A 98 -12.74 8.03 16.27
C LEU A 98 -12.79 6.54 16.60
N PHE A 99 -11.63 5.88 16.63
CA PHE A 99 -11.53 4.46 16.91
C PHE A 99 -11.89 4.13 18.36
N ALA A 100 -11.51 4.96 19.33
CA ALA A 100 -11.95 4.83 20.72
C ALA A 100 -13.50 4.92 20.83
N SER A 101 -14.11 5.88 20.12
CA SER A 101 -15.57 6.02 20.05
C SER A 101 -16.24 4.81 19.37
N TYR A 102 -15.63 4.31 18.29
CA TYR A 102 -16.07 3.10 17.59
C TYR A 102 -16.02 1.87 18.52
N LYS A 103 -14.94 1.70 19.29
CA LYS A 103 -14.79 0.61 20.25
C LYS A 103 -15.83 0.64 21.36
N ALA A 104 -16.16 1.83 21.87
CA ALA A 104 -17.23 1.97 22.86
C ALA A 104 -18.62 1.60 22.29
N LYS A 105 -18.86 1.91 21.01
CA LYS A 105 -20.16 1.67 20.34
C LYS A 105 -20.30 0.24 19.79
N TYR A 106 -19.20 -0.38 19.36
CA TYR A 106 -19.15 -1.69 18.71
C TYR A 106 -18.01 -2.54 19.29
N PRO A 107 -18.08 -2.95 20.57
CA PRO A 107 -16.97 -3.61 21.26
C PRO A 107 -16.52 -4.91 20.60
N GLU A 108 -17.45 -5.74 20.12
CA GLU A 108 -17.15 -7.01 19.46
C GLU A 108 -16.45 -6.81 18.10
N LEU A 109 -16.96 -5.90 17.26
CA LEU A 109 -16.35 -5.60 15.96
C LEU A 109 -14.98 -4.90 16.09
N ALA A 110 -14.83 -4.05 17.10
CA ALA A 110 -13.54 -3.42 17.40
C ALA A 110 -12.50 -4.45 17.86
N GLN A 111 -12.88 -5.40 18.71
CA GLN A 111 -12.00 -6.49 19.11
C GLN A 111 -11.60 -7.35 17.89
N GLN A 112 -12.56 -7.69 17.02
CA GLN A 112 -12.29 -8.41 15.79
C GLN A 112 -11.31 -7.67 14.86
N LEU A 113 -11.45 -6.34 14.73
CA LEU A 113 -10.51 -5.52 13.94
C LEU A 113 -9.12 -5.47 14.59
N GLU A 114 -9.04 -5.26 15.91
CA GLU A 114 -7.77 -5.24 16.64
C GLU A 114 -7.04 -6.58 16.51
N ASP A 115 -7.74 -7.70 16.66
CA ASP A 115 -7.16 -9.03 16.50
C ASP A 115 -6.67 -9.26 15.06
N SER A 116 -7.45 -8.84 14.06
CA SER A 116 -7.05 -8.88 12.65
C SER A 116 -5.75 -8.11 12.38
N LEU A 117 -5.67 -6.86 12.83
CA LEU A 117 -4.51 -6.00 12.65
C LEU A 117 -3.27 -6.53 13.38
N ASN A 118 -3.45 -7.30 14.46
CA ASN A 118 -2.38 -7.92 15.24
C ASN A 118 -2.10 -9.38 14.87
N ASN A 119 -2.70 -9.90 13.77
CA ASN A 119 -2.59 -11.30 13.33
C ASN A 119 -2.93 -12.32 14.44
N LYS A 120 -3.92 -11.99 15.29
CA LYS A 120 -4.42 -12.90 16.31
C LYS A 120 -5.59 -13.71 15.75
N LEU A 121 -5.49 -15.02 15.87
CA LEU A 121 -6.59 -15.92 15.55
C LEU A 121 -7.57 -15.97 16.72
N PRO A 122 -8.88 -16.16 16.47
CA PRO A 122 -9.85 -16.42 17.52
C PRO A 122 -9.45 -17.62 18.37
N ALA A 123 -9.89 -17.63 19.64
CA ALA A 123 -9.77 -18.83 20.45
C ALA A 123 -10.48 -20.02 19.76
N ASP A 124 -9.89 -21.21 19.89
CA ASP A 124 -10.44 -22.46 19.33
C ASP A 124 -10.69 -22.43 17.81
N TRP A 125 -9.94 -21.60 17.07
CA TRP A 125 -10.08 -21.46 15.60
C TRP A 125 -9.90 -22.78 14.84
N ASP A 126 -9.16 -23.73 15.41
CA ASP A 126 -8.81 -25.03 14.85
C ASP A 126 -9.69 -26.18 15.37
N ALA A 127 -10.57 -25.94 16.34
CA ALA A 127 -11.34 -26.98 17.02
C ALA A 127 -12.30 -27.76 16.10
N GLU A 128 -12.72 -27.15 14.98
CA GLU A 128 -13.61 -27.76 13.98
C GLU A 128 -12.86 -28.25 12.73
N LEU A 129 -11.52 -28.31 12.77
CA LEU A 129 -10.77 -28.88 11.66
C LEU A 129 -11.11 -30.36 11.46
N PRO A 130 -11.34 -30.79 10.19
CA PRO A 130 -11.66 -32.17 9.90
C PRO A 130 -10.49 -33.10 10.24
N VAL A 131 -10.82 -34.23 10.85
CA VAL A 131 -9.90 -35.36 11.09
C VAL A 131 -10.31 -36.50 10.16
N TYR A 132 -9.33 -37.07 9.48
CA TYR A 132 -9.56 -38.11 8.46
C TYR A 132 -9.02 -39.46 8.95
N ASP A 133 -9.78 -40.52 8.71
CA ASP A 133 -9.33 -41.90 8.88
C ASP A 133 -9.00 -42.55 7.52
N ASP A 134 -8.55 -43.80 7.54
CA ASP A 134 -8.17 -44.57 6.35
C ASP A 134 -9.35 -45.30 5.67
N SER A 135 -10.59 -45.06 6.12
CA SER A 135 -11.77 -45.78 5.62
C SER A 135 -12.19 -45.34 4.22
N LYS A 136 -11.80 -44.14 3.78
CA LYS A 136 -12.14 -43.57 2.46
C LYS A 136 -10.97 -42.81 1.84
N ALA A 137 -10.70 -43.07 0.56
CA ALA A 137 -9.74 -42.28 -0.21
C ALA A 137 -10.28 -40.87 -0.47
N LEU A 138 -9.50 -39.84 -0.09
CA LEU A 138 -9.80 -38.44 -0.34
C LEU A 138 -8.60 -37.75 -1.00
N ALA A 139 -8.84 -37.03 -2.08
CA ALA A 139 -7.80 -36.24 -2.72
C ALA A 139 -7.42 -35.05 -1.82
N SER A 140 -6.13 -34.73 -1.69
CA SER A 140 -5.65 -33.64 -0.82
C SER A 140 -6.22 -32.26 -1.19
N ARG A 141 -6.56 -32.05 -2.46
CA ARG A 141 -7.30 -30.84 -2.88
C ARG A 141 -8.70 -30.76 -2.28
N ALA A 142 -9.36 -31.89 -2.08
CA ALA A 142 -10.70 -31.93 -1.49
C ALA A 142 -10.63 -31.73 0.02
N SER A 143 -9.68 -32.39 0.70
CA SER A 143 -9.43 -32.14 2.12
C SER A 143 -8.98 -30.71 2.41
N SER A 144 -8.20 -30.09 1.51
CA SER A 144 -7.87 -28.66 1.57
C SER A 144 -9.13 -27.79 1.53
N GLY A 145 -10.08 -28.09 0.64
CA GLY A 145 -11.35 -27.36 0.57
C GLY A 145 -12.22 -27.52 1.82
N GLU A 146 -12.24 -28.70 2.43
CA GLU A 146 -12.90 -28.93 3.72
C GLU A 146 -12.26 -28.11 4.84
N VAL A 147 -10.93 -28.08 4.91
CA VAL A 147 -10.18 -27.24 5.86
C VAL A 147 -10.46 -25.75 5.65
N ILE A 148 -10.43 -25.25 4.41
CA ILE A 148 -10.74 -23.84 4.09
C ILE A 148 -12.12 -23.45 4.62
N ASN A 149 -13.13 -24.32 4.46
CA ASN A 149 -14.48 -24.04 4.91
C ASN A 149 -14.63 -24.11 6.44
N ALA A 150 -13.95 -25.06 7.10
CA ALA A 150 -13.91 -25.13 8.56
C ALA A 150 -13.26 -23.86 9.16
N LEU A 151 -12.15 -23.41 8.57
CA LEU A 151 -11.47 -22.19 8.98
C LEU A 151 -12.33 -20.94 8.72
N ALA A 152 -13.03 -20.85 7.59
CA ALA A 152 -13.89 -19.71 7.28
C ALA A 152 -15.09 -19.54 8.23
N ALA A 153 -15.56 -20.62 8.84
CA ALA A 153 -16.61 -20.55 9.86
C ALA A 153 -16.13 -19.94 11.18
N LYS A 154 -14.82 -19.98 11.46
CA LYS A 154 -14.22 -19.51 12.73
C LYS A 154 -13.38 -18.25 12.59
N ILE A 155 -12.70 -18.06 11.47
CA ILE A 155 -11.76 -16.96 11.22
C ILE A 155 -12.45 -15.93 10.32
N PRO A 156 -13.01 -14.84 10.87
CA PRO A 156 -13.79 -13.86 10.11
C PRO A 156 -12.95 -13.06 9.11
N THR A 157 -11.62 -13.14 9.21
CA THR A 157 -10.66 -12.43 8.37
C THR A 157 -10.11 -13.29 7.22
N ILE A 158 -10.54 -14.55 7.09
CA ILE A 158 -10.11 -15.37 5.97
C ILE A 158 -10.66 -14.78 4.66
N PHE A 159 -9.76 -14.54 3.73
CA PHE A 159 -10.09 -14.03 2.41
C PHE A 159 -9.11 -14.62 1.40
N GLY A 160 -9.62 -15.02 0.24
CA GLY A 160 -8.83 -15.63 -0.79
C GLY A 160 -9.68 -16.02 -1.99
N GLY A 161 -9.06 -16.72 -2.93
CA GLY A 161 -9.76 -17.19 -4.11
C GLY A 161 -8.84 -18.01 -5.00
N SER A 162 -9.25 -18.14 -6.26
CA SER A 162 -8.50 -18.84 -7.29
C SER A 162 -8.55 -18.06 -8.59
N ALA A 163 -7.46 -18.12 -9.36
CA ALA A 163 -7.46 -17.62 -10.74
C ALA A 163 -8.26 -18.59 -11.63
N ASP A 164 -9.57 -18.34 -11.78
CA ASP A 164 -10.52 -19.07 -12.65
C ASP A 164 -10.66 -20.59 -12.39
N LEU A 165 -10.08 -21.10 -11.31
CA LEU A 165 -9.98 -22.53 -11.01
C LEU A 165 -10.58 -22.92 -9.66
N ALA A 166 -11.50 -22.13 -9.11
CA ALA A 166 -12.03 -22.34 -7.76
C ALA A 166 -12.63 -23.75 -7.55
N GLY A 167 -13.36 -24.26 -8.55
CA GLY A 167 -13.90 -25.63 -8.53
C GLY A 167 -12.82 -26.72 -8.65
N SER A 168 -11.83 -26.51 -9.52
CA SER A 168 -10.71 -27.45 -9.72
C SER A 168 -9.81 -27.57 -8.48
N ASN A 169 -9.61 -26.44 -7.79
CA ASN A 169 -8.76 -26.28 -6.62
C ASN A 169 -9.51 -26.51 -5.30
N ASN A 170 -10.85 -26.60 -5.32
CA ASN A 170 -11.74 -26.64 -4.16
C ASN A 170 -11.51 -25.49 -3.16
N THR A 171 -11.43 -24.25 -3.65
CA THR A 171 -11.15 -23.07 -2.80
C THR A 171 -12.38 -22.21 -2.51
N THR A 172 -13.56 -22.57 -3.04
CA THR A 172 -14.80 -21.83 -2.78
C THR A 172 -15.21 -21.98 -1.30
N ILE A 173 -15.33 -20.83 -0.62
CA ILE A 173 -15.97 -20.74 0.69
C ILE A 173 -17.49 -20.83 0.49
N LYS A 174 -18.12 -21.74 1.21
CA LYS A 174 -19.56 -21.98 1.20
C LYS A 174 -20.21 -21.06 2.22
N THR A 175 -21.14 -20.21 1.76
CA THR A 175 -21.95 -19.30 2.59
C THR A 175 -23.28 -19.92 2.97
#